data_AF-A0A1G5H6M9-F1
#
_entry.id   AF-A0A1G5H6M9-F1
#
_cell.length_a   1.000
_cell.length_b   1.000
_cell.length_c   1.000
_cell.angle_alpha   90.00
_cell.angle_beta   90.00
_cell.angle_gamma   90.00
#
_symmetry.space_group_name_H-M   'P 1'
#
loop_
_entity.id
_entity.type
_entity.pdbx_description
1 polymer ?
#
loop_
_entity_poly.entity_id
_entity_poly.type
_entity_poly.pdbx_seq_one_letter_code
_entity_poly.pdbx_strand_id
1 'polypeptide(L)'
;MKPLDISTFTVLTLYVALFLQLIGLTIAVCYDSYISKEHRRLMLIVVALVFSLVLQNHADSALSSASFEQVVFVHTLASMYGYIVRPIIIVLFIRIVDTSFRKGTLWAIAIANALIYSTAIFSPISFSFSERNLFHRGPLGYTCVISSIALIAILTILTIRRIVAGGGRGADAIIPILNIVFIIAASFVDISLDFNPDISMLNVSMVSGCIFYYIWLHLQFVREHEDDLEAQQRIRIMISQIQPHFMFNTLSTIQALCLINPQKAADTVEKFGTYLRQNLDSLNQEDLIPFERELEHTRVYSDIENVRFSSISVEYDIHDTDFSVPALTVQPLVENAIRHGVRYKKDGYVVVRSYLRGDFHEIIIEDNGKGFEESDMHKTDRAHIGVSNVRERIEKMCEGTVDIDSKLGQGTSIIIRIPASTKSEDDE
;
A
#
# COMPACT_ATOMS: atom_id res chain seq x y z
N MET A 1 28.57 -31.58 -43.90
CA MET A 1 27.99 -30.43 -43.17
C MET A 1 28.82 -29.21 -43.52
N LYS A 2 28.27 -28.28 -44.32
CA LYS A 2 28.91 -26.95 -44.47
C LYS A 2 28.86 -26.25 -43.10
N PRO A 3 29.94 -25.62 -42.64
CA PRO A 3 29.87 -24.83 -41.41
C PRO A 3 28.79 -23.76 -41.58
N LEU A 4 27.84 -23.68 -40.63
CA LEU A 4 26.92 -22.54 -40.57
C LEU A 4 27.78 -21.27 -40.52
N ASP A 5 27.45 -20.29 -41.36
CA ASP A 5 28.06 -18.98 -41.28
C ASP A 5 27.80 -18.40 -39.87
N ILE A 6 28.84 -17.88 -39.24
CA ILE A 6 28.82 -17.40 -37.84
C ILE A 6 27.73 -16.32 -37.70
N SER A 7 27.55 -15.50 -38.74
CA SER A 7 26.51 -14.48 -38.85
C SER A 7 25.09 -15.04 -38.68
N THR A 8 24.75 -16.10 -39.42
CA THR A 8 23.42 -16.74 -39.42
C THR A 8 23.12 -17.38 -38.07
N PHE A 9 24.13 -17.99 -37.45
CA PHE A 9 24.00 -18.59 -36.13
C PHE A 9 23.74 -17.52 -35.06
N THR A 10 24.41 -16.36 -35.12
CA THR A 10 24.17 -15.24 -34.20
C THR A 10 22.76 -14.68 -34.33
N VAL A 11 22.28 -14.47 -35.56
CA VAL A 11 20.92 -13.98 -35.84
C VAL A 11 19.85 -14.93 -35.29
N LEU A 12 19.97 -16.23 -35.58
CA LEU A 12 19.06 -17.24 -35.06
C LEU A 12 19.05 -17.26 -33.53
N THR A 13 20.22 -17.19 -32.91
CA THR A 13 20.36 -17.16 -31.44
C THR A 13 19.62 -15.96 -30.84
N LEU A 14 19.72 -14.78 -31.46
CA LEU A 14 19.05 -13.59 -30.96
C LEU A 14 17.52 -13.69 -31.09
N TYR A 15 16.99 -14.23 -32.21
CA TYR A 15 15.56 -14.50 -32.34
C TYR A 15 15.05 -15.47 -31.27
N VAL A 16 15.77 -16.57 -31.04
CA VAL A 16 15.42 -17.53 -29.97
C VAL A 16 15.41 -16.86 -28.60
N ALA A 17 16.38 -15.99 -28.30
CA ALA A 17 16.42 -15.24 -27.05
C ALA A 17 15.20 -14.32 -26.89
N LEU A 18 14.83 -13.57 -27.94
CA LEU A 18 13.64 -12.70 -27.92
C LEU A 18 12.35 -13.50 -27.72
N PHE A 19 12.21 -14.66 -28.37
CA PHE A 19 11.04 -15.52 -28.20
C PHE A 19 10.96 -16.08 -26.77
N LEU A 20 12.06 -16.57 -26.22
CA LEU A 20 12.12 -17.05 -24.83
C LEU A 20 11.77 -15.94 -23.84
N GLN A 21 12.24 -14.72 -24.10
CA GLN A 21 11.93 -13.55 -23.28
C GLN A 21 10.43 -13.23 -23.26
N LEU A 22 9.77 -13.27 -24.42
CA LEU A 22 8.33 -13.04 -24.53
C LEU A 22 7.49 -14.17 -23.93
N ILE A 23 7.93 -15.43 -24.08
CA ILE A 23 7.28 -16.58 -23.43
C ILE A 23 7.38 -16.45 -21.91
N GLY A 24 8.57 -16.15 -21.39
CA GLY A 24 8.78 -15.92 -19.95
C GLY A 24 7.91 -14.78 -19.42
N LEU A 25 7.86 -13.66 -20.15
CA LEU A 25 7.00 -12.53 -19.80
C LEU A 25 5.51 -12.90 -19.81
N THR A 26 5.07 -13.71 -20.79
CA THR A 26 3.67 -14.18 -20.85
C THR A 26 3.32 -15.01 -19.62
N ILE A 27 4.20 -15.91 -19.20
CA ILE A 27 4.01 -16.73 -17.99
C ILE A 27 3.97 -15.84 -16.76
N ALA A 28 4.91 -14.90 -16.62
CA ALA A 28 4.97 -13.98 -15.50
C ALA A 28 3.67 -13.17 -15.37
N VAL A 29 3.20 -12.55 -16.46
CA VAL A 29 1.95 -11.76 -16.50
C VAL A 29 0.71 -12.62 -16.18
N CYS A 30 0.69 -13.88 -16.58
CA CYS A 30 -0.44 -14.78 -16.30
C CYS A 30 -0.55 -15.16 -14.81
N TYR A 31 0.59 -15.39 -14.15
CA TYR A 31 0.64 -15.82 -12.75
C TYR A 31 0.74 -14.69 -11.75
N ASP A 32 0.93 -13.44 -12.19
CA ASP A 32 0.94 -12.27 -11.33
C ASP A 32 -0.43 -12.05 -10.67
N SER A 33 -0.47 -12.16 -9.34
CA SER A 33 -1.65 -11.96 -8.52
C SER A 33 -1.93 -10.50 -8.17
N TYR A 34 -0.94 -9.62 -8.30
CA TYR A 34 -1.04 -8.21 -7.89
C TYR A 34 -1.66 -7.35 -9.00
N ILE A 35 -1.37 -7.67 -10.26
CA ILE A 35 -1.86 -6.88 -11.40
C ILE A 35 -3.37 -7.06 -11.61
N SER A 36 -4.07 -5.95 -11.82
CA SER A 36 -5.52 -5.99 -12.09
C SER A 36 -5.87 -6.71 -13.40
N LYS A 37 -7.09 -7.29 -13.47
CA LYS A 37 -7.54 -8.07 -14.64
C LYS A 37 -7.49 -7.28 -15.97
N GLU A 38 -7.78 -5.98 -15.96
CA GLU A 38 -7.71 -5.14 -17.16
C GLU A 38 -6.27 -4.96 -17.63
N HIS A 39 -5.35 -4.59 -16.73
CA HIS A 39 -3.93 -4.40 -17.06
C HIS A 39 -3.29 -5.70 -17.54
N ARG A 40 -3.59 -6.83 -16.89
CA ARG A 40 -3.14 -8.15 -17.33
C ARG A 40 -3.59 -8.46 -18.76
N ARG A 41 -4.88 -8.23 -19.07
CA ARG A 41 -5.41 -8.44 -20.42
C ARG A 41 -4.70 -7.57 -21.45
N LEU A 42 -4.52 -6.27 -21.16
CA LEU A 42 -3.83 -5.35 -22.07
C LEU A 42 -2.37 -5.76 -22.28
N MET A 43 -1.67 -6.13 -21.22
CA MET A 43 -0.27 -6.57 -21.30
C MET A 43 -0.12 -7.84 -22.13
N LEU A 44 -1.00 -8.83 -21.97
CA LEU A 44 -0.98 -10.04 -22.81
C LEU A 44 -1.23 -9.73 -24.28
N ILE A 45 -2.13 -8.78 -24.60
CA ILE A 45 -2.34 -8.32 -25.98
C ILE A 45 -1.07 -7.66 -26.53
N VAL A 46 -0.42 -6.79 -25.75
CA VAL A 46 0.85 -6.15 -26.15
C VAL A 46 1.93 -7.20 -26.41
N VAL A 47 2.13 -8.15 -25.50
CA VAL A 47 3.12 -9.22 -25.66
C VAL A 47 2.85 -10.07 -26.91
N ALA A 48 1.59 -10.39 -27.18
CA ALA A 48 1.20 -11.11 -28.40
C ALA A 48 1.48 -10.32 -29.68
N LEU A 49 1.23 -9.01 -29.70
CA LEU A 49 1.53 -8.14 -30.84
C LEU A 49 3.04 -7.92 -31.03
N VAL A 50 3.81 -7.83 -29.95
CA VAL A 50 5.27 -7.75 -30.04
C VAL A 50 5.85 -9.08 -30.53
N PHE A 51 5.30 -10.21 -30.08
CA PHE A 51 5.67 -11.54 -30.59
C PHE A 51 5.42 -11.65 -32.10
N SER A 52 4.26 -11.20 -32.57
CA SER A 52 3.95 -11.23 -34.00
C SER A 52 4.84 -10.28 -34.82
N LEU A 53 5.28 -9.14 -34.27
CA LEU A 53 6.26 -8.27 -34.93
C LEU A 53 7.65 -8.91 -35.04
N VAL A 54 8.10 -9.64 -34.03
CA VAL A 54 9.37 -10.39 -34.09
C VAL A 54 9.27 -11.47 -35.17
N LEU A 55 8.14 -12.19 -35.24
CA LEU A 55 7.90 -13.19 -36.28
C LEU A 55 7.82 -12.56 -37.68
N GLN A 56 7.15 -11.41 -37.81
CA GLN A 56 7.07 -10.68 -39.08
C GLN A 56 8.44 -10.23 -39.56
N ASN A 57 9.31 -9.71 -38.68
CA ASN A 57 10.66 -9.28 -39.06
C ASN A 57 11.54 -10.45 -39.50
N HIS A 58 11.41 -11.61 -38.85
CA HIS A 58 12.06 -12.84 -39.32
C HIS A 58 11.57 -13.26 -40.71
N ALA A 59 10.25 -13.18 -40.95
CA ALA A 59 9.67 -13.48 -42.26
C ALA A 59 10.13 -12.49 -43.34
N ASP A 60 10.19 -11.18 -43.05
CA ASP A 60 10.70 -10.13 -43.94
C ASP A 60 12.15 -10.44 -44.38
N SER A 61 13.03 -10.76 -43.42
CA SER A 61 14.42 -11.13 -43.69
C SER A 61 14.53 -12.39 -44.56
N ALA A 62 13.68 -13.39 -44.33
CA ALA A 62 13.64 -14.57 -45.20
C ALA A 62 13.16 -14.24 -46.62
N LEU A 63 12.13 -13.41 -46.75
CA LEU A 63 11.52 -13.02 -48.03
C LEU A 63 12.44 -12.12 -48.87
N SER A 64 13.26 -11.28 -48.25
CA SER A 64 14.19 -10.39 -48.96
C SER A 64 15.22 -11.15 -49.83
N SER A 65 15.59 -12.37 -49.41
CA SER A 65 16.55 -13.23 -50.12
C SER A 65 15.95 -13.98 -51.33
N ALA A 66 14.63 -13.97 -51.50
CA ALA A 66 13.93 -14.70 -52.55
C ALA A 66 13.54 -13.80 -53.73
N SER A 67 13.78 -14.29 -54.96
CA SER A 67 13.73 -13.48 -56.19
C SER A 67 12.57 -13.87 -57.14
N PHE A 68 11.41 -14.23 -56.61
CA PHE A 68 10.23 -14.62 -57.40
C PHE A 68 9.10 -13.58 -57.29
N GLU A 69 8.33 -13.39 -58.34
CA GLU A 69 7.23 -12.41 -58.39
C GLU A 69 6.15 -12.64 -57.32
N GLN A 70 5.86 -13.91 -56.99
CA GLN A 70 4.92 -14.28 -55.91
C GLN A 70 5.43 -13.88 -54.51
N VAL A 71 6.74 -13.74 -54.33
CA VAL A 71 7.37 -13.35 -53.06
C VAL A 71 7.11 -11.87 -52.77
N VAL A 72 7.07 -11.02 -53.81
CA VAL A 72 6.88 -9.57 -53.70
C VAL A 72 5.54 -9.23 -53.04
N PHE A 73 4.47 -9.94 -53.42
CA PHE A 73 3.15 -9.75 -52.82
C PHE A 73 3.12 -10.13 -51.34
N VAL A 74 3.69 -11.29 -50.99
CA VAL A 74 3.77 -11.76 -49.60
C VAL A 74 4.64 -10.83 -48.75
N HIS A 75 5.76 -10.35 -49.31
CA HIS A 75 6.64 -9.37 -48.68
C HIS A 75 5.91 -8.05 -48.41
N THR A 76 5.11 -7.58 -49.38
CA THR A 76 4.27 -6.39 -49.20
C THR A 76 3.27 -6.55 -48.04
N LEU A 77 2.61 -7.71 -47.94
CA LEU A 77 1.69 -7.98 -46.84
C LEU A 77 2.40 -8.07 -45.47
N ALA A 78 3.57 -8.69 -45.42
CA ALA A 78 4.38 -8.80 -44.21
C ALA A 78 4.84 -7.41 -43.72
N SER A 79 5.43 -6.59 -44.60
CA SER A 79 5.86 -5.25 -44.23
C SER A 79 4.67 -4.35 -43.86
N MET A 80 3.53 -4.46 -44.59
CA MET A 80 2.30 -3.75 -44.26
C MET A 80 1.83 -4.05 -42.83
N TYR A 81 1.82 -5.33 -42.43
CA TYR A 81 1.48 -5.73 -41.07
C TYR A 81 2.36 -5.05 -40.03
N GLY A 82 3.69 -5.02 -40.26
CA GLY A 82 4.64 -4.36 -39.38
C GLY A 82 4.35 -2.88 -39.16
N TYR A 83 4.10 -2.12 -40.23
CA TYR A 83 3.79 -0.69 -40.15
C TYR A 83 2.43 -0.39 -39.50
N ILE A 84 1.47 -1.30 -39.59
CA ILE A 84 0.15 -1.15 -38.95
C ILE A 84 0.21 -1.44 -37.45
N VAL A 85 0.93 -2.49 -37.04
CA VAL A 85 0.92 -2.98 -35.66
C VAL A 85 1.73 -2.10 -34.71
N ARG A 86 2.82 -1.47 -35.16
CA ARG A 86 3.70 -0.66 -34.29
C ARG A 86 2.95 0.49 -33.57
N PRO A 87 2.17 1.35 -34.23
CA PRO A 87 1.39 2.38 -33.53
C PRO A 87 0.32 1.82 -32.59
N ILE A 88 -0.27 0.67 -32.93
CA ILE A 88 -1.28 0.00 -32.08
C ILE A 88 -0.66 -0.41 -30.74
N ILE A 89 0.55 -0.95 -30.74
CA ILE A 89 1.28 -1.30 -29.51
C ILE A 89 1.47 -0.07 -28.62
N ILE A 90 1.86 1.08 -29.19
CA ILE A 90 2.05 2.32 -28.42
C ILE A 90 0.71 2.80 -27.83
N VAL A 91 -0.39 2.73 -28.59
CA VAL A 91 -1.74 3.04 -28.08
C VAL A 91 -2.11 2.14 -26.90
N LEU A 92 -1.79 0.85 -26.97
CA LEU A 92 -2.04 -0.08 -25.87
C LEU A 92 -1.17 0.25 -24.66
N PHE A 93 0.12 0.57 -24.82
CA PHE A 93 0.97 1.02 -23.71
C PHE A 93 0.43 2.30 -23.05
N ILE A 94 -0.04 3.28 -23.82
CA ILE A 94 -0.69 4.47 -23.28
C ILE A 94 -1.89 4.09 -22.42
N ARG A 95 -2.70 3.12 -22.87
CA ARG A 95 -3.85 2.63 -22.11
C ARG A 95 -3.49 1.86 -20.84
N ILE A 96 -2.29 1.26 -20.78
CA ILE A 96 -1.77 0.65 -19.55
C ILE A 96 -1.28 1.75 -18.58
N VAL A 97 -0.67 2.83 -19.07
CA VAL A 97 -0.26 3.99 -18.23
C VAL A 97 -1.48 4.73 -17.70
N ASP A 98 -2.48 4.98 -18.54
CA ASP A 98 -3.65 5.77 -18.17
C ASP A 98 -4.90 5.17 -18.83
N THR A 99 -5.68 4.48 -18.01
CA THR A 99 -6.92 3.85 -18.46
C THR A 99 -8.02 4.89 -18.73
N SER A 100 -7.91 6.12 -18.22
CA SER A 100 -8.91 7.19 -18.27
C SER A 100 -8.80 8.11 -19.49
N PHE A 101 -7.64 8.12 -20.17
CA PHE A 101 -7.39 9.01 -21.30
C PHE A 101 -8.33 8.76 -22.49
N ARG A 102 -8.65 9.82 -23.26
CA ARG A 102 -9.63 9.80 -24.37
C ARG A 102 -9.28 8.76 -25.43
N LYS A 103 -9.98 7.63 -25.43
CA LYS A 103 -9.75 6.48 -26.33
C LYS A 103 -9.86 6.86 -27.82
N GLY A 104 -10.77 7.76 -28.17
CA GLY A 104 -11.04 8.13 -29.57
C GLY A 104 -9.86 8.77 -30.28
N THR A 105 -9.11 9.66 -29.61
CA THR A 105 -7.99 10.37 -30.24
C THR A 105 -6.79 9.46 -30.50
N LEU A 106 -6.50 8.53 -29.58
CA LEU A 106 -5.40 7.57 -29.72
C LEU A 106 -5.65 6.61 -30.89
N TRP A 107 -6.86 6.03 -30.94
CA TRP A 107 -7.24 5.12 -32.02
C TRP A 107 -7.36 5.83 -33.36
N ALA A 108 -7.78 7.10 -33.40
CA ALA A 108 -7.82 7.87 -34.65
C ALA A 108 -6.45 7.96 -35.33
N ILE A 109 -5.38 8.19 -34.56
CA ILE A 109 -4.00 8.23 -35.08
C ILE A 109 -3.60 6.86 -35.65
N ALA A 110 -3.84 5.79 -34.89
CA ALA A 110 -3.49 4.43 -35.32
C ALA A 110 -4.30 3.98 -36.55
N ILE A 111 -5.60 4.28 -36.61
CA ILE A 111 -6.49 3.96 -37.75
C ILE A 111 -6.06 4.75 -38.99
N ALA A 112 -5.78 6.05 -38.86
CA ALA A 112 -5.31 6.86 -39.98
C ALA A 112 -4.00 6.30 -40.56
N ASN A 113 -3.05 5.91 -39.71
CA ASN A 113 -1.84 5.22 -40.14
C ASN A 113 -2.16 3.89 -40.84
N ALA A 114 -3.05 3.08 -40.25
CA ALA A 114 -3.40 1.78 -40.82
C ALA A 114 -3.99 1.90 -42.23
N LEU A 115 -4.88 2.86 -42.45
CA LEU A 115 -5.48 3.13 -43.75
C LEU A 115 -4.43 3.50 -44.81
N ILE A 116 -3.42 4.32 -44.46
CA ILE A 116 -2.34 4.71 -45.37
C ILE A 116 -1.47 3.50 -45.75
N TYR A 117 -1.13 2.63 -44.80
CA TYR A 117 -0.32 1.45 -45.12
C TYR A 117 -1.11 0.36 -45.81
N SER A 118 -2.43 0.27 -45.61
CA SER A 118 -3.31 -0.62 -46.40
C SER A 118 -3.32 -0.28 -47.90
N THR A 119 -2.99 0.95 -48.31
CA THR A 119 -2.92 1.28 -49.75
C THR A 119 -1.70 0.68 -50.45
N ALA A 120 -0.71 0.16 -49.71
CA ALA A 120 0.53 -0.40 -50.29
C ALA A 120 0.28 -1.54 -51.29
N ILE A 121 -0.83 -2.27 -51.14
CA ILE A 121 -1.24 -3.36 -52.03
C ILE A 121 -1.61 -2.83 -53.43
N PHE A 122 -2.19 -1.63 -53.49
CA PHE A 122 -2.78 -1.08 -54.72
C PHE A 122 -1.98 0.06 -55.31
N SER A 123 -1.17 0.75 -54.50
CA SER A 123 -0.51 1.98 -54.90
C SER A 123 0.81 2.20 -54.13
N PRO A 124 1.88 2.67 -54.79
CA PRO A 124 3.19 2.90 -54.18
C PRO A 124 3.24 4.16 -53.28
N ILE A 125 2.09 4.64 -52.78
CA ILE A 125 1.98 5.87 -51.98
C ILE A 125 2.72 5.75 -50.64
N SER A 126 2.62 4.59 -49.98
CA SER A 126 3.27 4.32 -48.70
C SER A 126 4.63 3.66 -48.91
N PHE A 127 4.66 2.51 -49.57
CA PHE A 127 5.88 1.82 -50.01
C PHE A 127 5.55 0.86 -51.15
N SER A 128 6.57 0.39 -51.85
CA SER A 128 6.47 -0.65 -52.88
C SER A 128 7.75 -1.45 -52.97
N PHE A 129 7.66 -2.66 -53.52
CA PHE A 129 8.83 -3.47 -53.85
C PHE A 129 9.00 -3.51 -55.37
N SER A 130 10.24 -3.39 -55.86
CA SER A 130 10.54 -3.53 -57.29
C SER A 130 10.46 -5.00 -57.72
N GLU A 131 10.53 -5.25 -59.04
CA GLU A 131 10.63 -6.60 -59.61
C GLU A 131 11.84 -7.40 -59.08
N ARG A 132 12.88 -6.70 -58.61
CA ARG A 132 14.06 -7.30 -57.97
C ARG A 132 13.93 -7.45 -56.46
N ASN A 133 12.70 -7.32 -55.92
CA ASN A 133 12.38 -7.36 -54.49
C ASN A 133 13.11 -6.29 -53.66
N LEU A 134 13.52 -5.18 -54.29
CA LEU A 134 14.14 -4.05 -53.59
C LEU A 134 13.06 -3.12 -53.05
N PHE A 135 13.19 -2.75 -51.77
CA PHE A 135 12.28 -1.84 -51.09
C PHE A 135 12.40 -0.42 -51.64
N HIS A 136 11.26 0.20 -51.95
CA HIS A 136 11.15 1.61 -52.30
C HIS A 136 10.12 2.29 -51.41
N ARG A 137 10.52 3.40 -50.79
CA ARG A 137 9.64 4.18 -49.91
C ARG A 137 8.84 5.19 -50.73
N GLY A 138 7.53 5.22 -50.51
CA GLY A 138 6.63 6.19 -51.14
C GLY A 138 6.60 7.54 -50.41
N PRO A 139 5.91 8.56 -50.98
CA PRO A 139 5.80 9.88 -50.37
C PRO A 139 5.21 9.90 -48.95
N LEU A 140 4.28 8.98 -48.65
CA LEU A 140 3.68 8.82 -47.32
C LEU A 140 4.35 7.71 -46.48
N GLY A 141 5.49 7.18 -46.91
CA GLY A 141 6.18 6.09 -46.22
C GLY A 141 6.75 6.43 -44.84
N TYR A 142 6.79 7.71 -44.46
CA TYR A 142 7.22 8.17 -43.12
C TYR A 142 6.07 8.35 -42.13
N THR A 143 4.83 8.14 -42.54
CA THR A 143 3.65 8.36 -41.68
C THR A 143 3.62 7.44 -40.45
N CYS A 144 4.16 6.22 -40.53
CA CYS A 144 4.31 5.35 -39.35
C CYS A 144 5.29 5.92 -38.31
N VAL A 145 6.39 6.54 -38.77
CA VAL A 145 7.37 7.15 -37.86
C VAL A 145 6.76 8.38 -37.20
N ILE A 146 6.11 9.24 -37.99
CA ILE A 146 5.47 10.48 -37.49
C ILE A 146 4.36 10.14 -36.48
N SER A 147 3.49 9.18 -36.79
CA SER A 147 2.42 8.74 -35.87
C SER A 147 2.99 8.11 -34.60
N SER A 148 4.06 7.32 -34.71
CA SER A 148 4.73 6.73 -33.53
C SER A 148 5.37 7.79 -32.65
N ILE A 149 6.06 8.79 -33.21
CA ILE A 149 6.63 9.92 -32.45
C ILE A 149 5.52 10.68 -31.71
N ALA A 150 4.40 10.98 -32.38
CA ALA A 150 3.28 11.66 -31.75
C ALA A 150 2.69 10.86 -30.57
N LEU A 151 2.51 9.54 -30.74
CA LEU A 151 2.02 8.67 -29.67
C LEU A 151 3.03 8.53 -28.51
N ILE A 152 4.33 8.43 -28.80
CA ILE A 152 5.39 8.39 -27.78
C ILE A 152 5.43 9.71 -27.00
N ALA A 153 5.26 10.86 -27.67
CA ALA A 153 5.17 12.15 -26.99
C ALA A 153 3.97 12.20 -26.03
N ILE A 154 2.80 11.71 -26.47
CA ILE A 154 1.62 11.59 -25.61
C ILE A 154 1.90 10.67 -24.41
N LEU A 155 2.48 9.49 -24.65
CA LEU A 155 2.88 8.55 -23.61
C LEU A 155 3.79 9.23 -22.57
N THR A 156 4.81 9.94 -23.04
CA THR A 156 5.76 10.66 -22.19
C THR A 156 5.06 11.71 -21.31
N ILE A 157 4.18 12.53 -21.91
CA ILE A 157 3.43 13.55 -21.18
C ILE A 157 2.54 12.93 -20.11
N LEU A 158 1.86 11.82 -20.43
CA LEU A 158 0.99 11.13 -19.48
C LEU A 158 1.77 10.47 -18.35
N THR A 159 2.91 9.86 -18.65
CA THR A 159 3.81 9.33 -17.62
C THR A 159 4.27 10.44 -16.68
N ILE A 160 4.75 11.58 -17.21
CA ILE A 160 5.18 12.73 -16.40
C ILE A 160 4.04 13.27 -15.54
N ARG A 161 2.84 13.44 -16.11
CA ARG A 161 1.66 13.90 -15.35
C ARG A 161 1.32 12.95 -14.21
N ARG A 162 1.37 11.64 -14.45
CA ARG A 162 1.09 10.61 -13.44
C ARG A 162 2.11 10.66 -12.30
N ILE A 163 3.39 10.89 -12.61
CA ILE A 163 4.45 11.06 -11.62
C ILE A 163 4.20 12.30 -10.76
N VAL A 164 3.95 13.45 -11.40
CA VAL A 164 3.74 14.73 -10.70
C VAL A 164 2.48 14.70 -9.83
N ALA A 165 1.41 14.06 -10.31
CA ALA A 165 0.16 13.95 -9.56
C ALA A 165 0.24 12.91 -8.43
N GLY A 166 1.06 11.87 -8.57
CA GLY A 166 1.10 10.72 -7.66
C GLY A 166 1.96 10.91 -6.41
N GLY A 167 2.65 12.05 -6.22
CA GLY A 167 3.52 12.29 -5.07
C GLY A 167 4.67 11.28 -4.90
N GLY A 168 4.87 10.40 -5.89
CA GLY A 168 5.79 9.27 -5.83
C GLY A 168 7.24 9.71 -5.81
N ARG A 169 8.09 8.93 -5.14
CA ARG A 169 9.54 9.11 -5.17
C ARG A 169 9.99 9.10 -6.63
N GLY A 170 10.88 10.04 -7.00
CA GLY A 170 11.34 10.21 -8.38
C GLY A 170 11.91 8.95 -9.06
N ALA A 171 12.24 7.90 -8.29
CA ALA A 171 12.65 6.59 -8.80
C ALA A 171 11.57 5.87 -9.63
N ASP A 172 10.29 6.05 -9.31
CA ASP A 172 9.19 5.34 -9.99
C ASP A 172 8.94 5.88 -11.41
N ALA A 173 9.44 7.08 -11.68
CA ALA A 173 9.42 7.70 -13.00
C ALA A 173 10.50 7.17 -13.96
N ILE A 174 11.61 6.66 -13.39
CA ILE A 174 12.84 6.42 -14.15
C ILE A 174 12.63 5.32 -15.18
N ILE A 175 11.98 4.22 -14.80
CA ILE A 175 11.84 3.05 -15.66
C ILE A 175 11.04 3.35 -16.94
N PRO A 176 9.82 3.93 -16.90
CA PRO A 176 9.07 4.22 -18.12
C PRO A 176 9.74 5.31 -18.98
N ILE A 177 10.41 6.30 -18.37
CA ILE A 177 11.16 7.31 -19.11
C ILE A 177 12.35 6.70 -19.85
N LEU A 178 13.17 5.88 -19.17
CA LEU A 178 14.29 5.18 -19.79
C LEU A 178 13.83 4.28 -20.94
N ASN A 179 12.70 3.59 -20.77
CA ASN A 179 12.10 2.76 -21.81
C ASN A 179 11.75 3.56 -23.07
N ILE A 180 11.11 4.73 -22.90
CA ILE A 180 10.84 5.65 -24.00
C ILE A 180 12.13 6.10 -24.69
N VAL A 181 13.16 6.46 -23.92
CA VAL A 181 14.46 6.86 -24.45
C VAL A 181 15.10 5.74 -25.27
N PHE A 182 15.05 4.49 -24.79
CA PHE A 182 15.55 3.33 -25.53
C PHE A 182 14.80 3.10 -26.84
N ILE A 183 13.46 3.23 -26.84
CA ILE A 183 12.65 3.10 -28.05
C ILE A 183 13.01 4.17 -29.10
N ILE A 184 13.20 5.42 -28.66
CA ILE A 184 13.61 6.53 -29.54
C ILE A 184 15.02 6.28 -30.11
N ALA A 185 15.97 5.89 -29.26
CA ALA A 185 17.34 5.59 -29.69
C ALA A 185 17.38 4.43 -30.68
N ALA A 186 16.66 3.34 -30.40
CA ALA A 186 16.56 2.19 -31.29
C ALA A 186 15.90 2.54 -32.64
N SER A 187 14.87 3.41 -32.63
CA SER A 187 14.25 3.91 -33.85
C SER A 187 15.23 4.73 -34.69
N PHE A 188 16.07 5.55 -34.06
CA PHE A 188 17.10 6.34 -34.75
C PHE A 188 18.18 5.47 -35.39
N VAL A 189 18.60 4.40 -34.70
CA VAL A 189 19.56 3.41 -35.23
C VAL A 189 18.97 2.71 -36.45
N ASP A 190 17.72 2.23 -36.38
CA ASP A 190 17.07 1.55 -37.51
C ASP A 190 16.90 2.48 -38.72
N ILE A 191 16.58 3.77 -38.51
CA ILE A 191 16.54 4.78 -39.58
C ILE A 191 17.93 4.98 -40.21
N SER A 192 18.97 5.07 -39.39
CA SER A 192 20.35 5.31 -39.85
C SER A 192 20.93 4.14 -40.64
N LEU A 193 20.41 2.93 -40.40
CA LEU A 193 20.77 1.69 -41.10
C LEU A 193 19.81 1.37 -42.26
N ASP A 194 19.02 2.36 -42.72
CA ASP A 194 18.04 2.26 -43.80
C ASP A 194 17.05 1.08 -43.64
N PHE A 195 16.73 0.71 -42.40
CA PHE A 195 15.85 -0.41 -42.05
C PHE A 195 16.26 -1.76 -42.66
N ASN A 196 17.54 -1.96 -42.99
CA ASN A 196 18.07 -3.19 -43.55
C ASN A 196 18.88 -4.11 -42.58
N PRO A 197 18.77 -4.02 -41.23
CA PRO A 197 19.40 -5.02 -40.39
C PRO A 197 18.57 -6.32 -40.37
N ASP A 198 19.24 -7.48 -40.32
CA ASP A 198 18.59 -8.80 -40.16
C ASP A 198 17.71 -8.89 -38.91
N ILE A 199 18.00 -8.02 -37.92
CA ILE A 199 17.22 -7.85 -36.70
C ILE A 199 17.03 -6.35 -36.42
N SER A 200 15.78 -5.91 -36.40
CA SER A 200 15.42 -4.53 -36.06
C SER A 200 15.73 -4.21 -34.59
N MET A 201 16.53 -3.17 -34.33
CA MET A 201 16.83 -2.70 -32.98
C MET A 201 15.58 -2.20 -32.28
N LEU A 202 14.62 -1.64 -33.03
CA LEU A 202 13.32 -1.24 -32.49
C LEU A 202 12.55 -2.44 -31.93
N ASN A 203 12.57 -3.60 -32.59
CA ASN A 203 11.92 -4.81 -32.08
C ASN A 203 12.57 -5.31 -30.79
N VAL A 204 13.91 -5.31 -30.74
CA VAL A 204 14.65 -5.66 -29.51
C VAL A 204 14.27 -4.70 -28.36
N SER A 205 14.22 -3.39 -28.64
CA SER A 205 13.82 -2.39 -27.65
C SER A 205 12.35 -2.54 -27.24
N MET A 206 11.45 -2.95 -28.12
CA MET A 206 10.05 -3.21 -27.77
C MET A 206 9.92 -4.44 -26.86
N VAL A 207 10.64 -5.53 -27.14
CA VAL A 207 10.65 -6.74 -26.31
C VAL A 207 11.22 -6.44 -24.91
N SER A 208 12.39 -5.80 -24.83
CA SER A 208 12.96 -5.37 -23.55
C SER A 208 12.08 -4.34 -22.84
N GLY A 209 11.48 -3.42 -23.61
CA GLY A 209 10.55 -2.43 -23.11
C GLY A 209 9.32 -3.07 -22.46
N CYS A 210 8.78 -4.15 -23.02
CA CYS A 210 7.68 -4.89 -22.40
C CYS A 210 8.09 -5.44 -21.02
N ILE A 211 9.30 -5.99 -20.87
CA ILE A 211 9.77 -6.49 -19.58
C ILE A 211 9.91 -5.37 -18.56
N PHE A 212 10.63 -4.30 -18.90
CA PHE A 212 10.82 -3.19 -17.97
C PHE A 212 9.49 -2.57 -17.54
N TYR A 213 8.56 -2.45 -18.49
CA TYR A 213 7.24 -1.93 -18.22
C TYR A 213 6.41 -2.87 -17.32
N TYR A 214 6.47 -4.18 -17.54
CA TYR A 214 5.85 -5.17 -16.65
C TYR A 214 6.43 -5.10 -15.23
N ILE A 215 7.75 -5.08 -15.08
CA ILE A 215 8.40 -4.99 -13.77
C ILE A 215 7.98 -3.71 -13.05
N TRP A 216 7.96 -2.59 -13.74
CA TRP A 216 7.49 -1.32 -13.20
C TRP A 216 6.04 -1.40 -12.72
N LEU A 217 5.15 -1.96 -13.55
CA LEU A 217 3.74 -2.11 -13.22
C LEU A 217 3.54 -3.05 -12.02
N HIS A 218 4.23 -4.18 -11.99
CA HIS A 218 4.20 -5.14 -10.88
C HIS A 218 4.65 -4.49 -9.57
N LEU A 219 5.80 -3.81 -9.57
CA LEU A 219 6.32 -3.12 -8.39
C LEU A 219 5.35 -2.04 -7.89
N GLN A 220 4.66 -1.36 -8.80
CA GLN A 220 3.66 -0.37 -8.42
C GLN A 220 2.48 -1.01 -7.67
N PHE A 221 1.91 -2.08 -8.21
CA PHE A 221 0.77 -2.77 -7.58
C PHE A 221 1.16 -3.47 -6.27
N VAL A 222 2.37 -4.03 -6.17
CA VAL A 222 2.87 -4.63 -4.93
C VAL A 222 2.95 -3.58 -3.83
N ARG A 223 3.52 -2.41 -4.11
CA ARG A 223 3.64 -1.32 -3.12
C ARG A 223 2.29 -0.79 -2.68
N GLU A 224 1.37 -0.57 -3.62
CA GLU A 224 0.01 -0.13 -3.28
C GLU A 224 -0.67 -1.14 -2.34
N HIS A 225 -0.46 -2.44 -2.57
CA HIS A 225 -0.97 -3.49 -1.70
C HIS A 225 -0.27 -3.53 -0.32
N GLU A 226 1.03 -3.32 -0.26
CA GLU A 226 1.80 -3.23 0.98
C GLU A 226 1.35 -2.02 1.82
N ASP A 227 1.22 -0.85 1.21
CA ASP A 227 0.75 0.38 1.87
C ASP A 227 -0.68 0.19 2.44
N ASP A 228 -1.58 -0.42 1.66
CA ASP A 228 -2.94 -0.76 2.12
C ASP A 228 -2.91 -1.74 3.29
N LEU A 229 -2.04 -2.76 3.24
CA LEU A 229 -1.92 -3.76 4.30
C LEU A 229 -1.35 -3.14 5.58
N GLU A 230 -0.33 -2.29 5.47
CA GLU A 230 0.23 -1.54 6.59
C GLU A 230 -0.82 -0.62 7.23
N ALA A 231 -1.58 0.11 6.41
CA ALA A 231 -2.67 0.96 6.89
C ALA A 231 -3.73 0.14 7.63
N GLN A 232 -4.15 -1.01 7.09
CA GLN A 232 -5.11 -1.90 7.74
C GLN A 232 -4.57 -2.49 9.05
N GLN A 233 -3.28 -2.83 9.10
CA GLN A 233 -2.65 -3.32 10.32
C GLN A 233 -2.60 -2.24 11.39
N ARG A 234 -2.22 -1.00 11.04
CA ARG A 234 -2.26 0.15 11.94
C ARG A 234 -3.66 0.39 12.49
N ILE A 235 -4.68 0.38 11.61
CA ILE A 235 -6.09 0.50 12.02
C ILE A 235 -6.48 -0.63 12.97
N ARG A 236 -6.10 -1.88 12.68
CA ARG A 236 -6.41 -3.03 13.53
C ARG A 236 -5.75 -2.92 14.90
N ILE A 237 -4.50 -2.47 14.96
CA ILE A 237 -3.79 -2.20 16.21
C ILE A 237 -4.52 -1.11 17.01
N MET A 238 -4.87 0.01 16.38
CA MET A 238 -5.65 1.09 17.01
C MET A 238 -6.98 0.58 17.57
N ILE A 239 -7.75 -0.19 16.78
CA ILE A 239 -9.03 -0.76 17.24
C ILE A 239 -8.81 -1.76 18.38
N SER A 240 -7.72 -2.52 18.38
CA SER A 240 -7.43 -3.49 19.45
C SER A 240 -7.11 -2.82 20.80
N GLN A 241 -6.66 -1.57 20.78
CA GLN A 241 -6.43 -0.78 22.00
C GLN A 241 -7.74 -0.29 22.63
N ILE A 242 -8.86 -0.28 21.89
CA ILE A 242 -10.21 -0.06 22.43
C ILE A 242 -10.78 -1.41 22.85
N GLN A 243 -11.19 -1.57 24.11
CA GLN A 243 -11.74 -2.83 24.60
C GLN A 243 -13.10 -3.18 23.97
N PRO A 244 -13.19 -4.12 22.99
CA PRO A 244 -14.44 -4.34 22.26
C PRO A 244 -15.52 -4.92 23.16
N HIS A 245 -15.11 -5.72 24.14
CA HIS A 245 -16.03 -6.28 25.13
C HIS A 245 -16.64 -5.21 26.03
N PHE A 246 -15.89 -4.18 26.43
CA PHE A 246 -16.44 -3.04 27.17
C PHE A 246 -17.49 -2.31 26.32
N MET A 247 -17.14 -2.02 25.06
CA MET A 247 -18.06 -1.40 24.08
C MET A 247 -19.40 -2.13 23.97
N PHE A 248 -19.37 -3.45 23.72
CA PHE A 248 -20.58 -4.25 23.61
C PHE A 248 -21.40 -4.24 24.91
N ASN A 249 -20.75 -4.38 26.07
CA ASN A 249 -21.45 -4.39 27.35
C ASN A 249 -22.12 -3.05 27.63
N THR A 250 -21.41 -1.94 27.42
CA THR A 250 -21.93 -0.59 27.63
C THR A 250 -23.14 -0.34 26.73
N LEU A 251 -23.08 -0.71 25.46
CA LEU A 251 -24.22 -0.61 24.54
C LEU A 251 -25.42 -1.47 24.97
N SER A 252 -25.19 -2.70 25.44
CA SER A 252 -26.26 -3.55 25.97
C SER A 252 -26.89 -2.96 27.24
N THR A 253 -26.09 -2.37 28.13
CA THR A 253 -26.58 -1.67 29.32
C THR A 253 -27.40 -0.44 28.94
N ILE A 254 -26.94 0.37 27.99
CA ILE A 254 -27.69 1.52 27.46
C ILE A 254 -29.03 1.05 26.86
N GLN A 255 -29.02 -0.02 26.06
CA GLN A 255 -30.23 -0.58 25.46
C GLN A 255 -31.27 -0.98 26.53
N ALA A 256 -30.83 -1.63 27.61
CA ALA A 256 -31.70 -1.98 28.72
C ALA A 256 -32.22 -0.74 29.45
N LEU A 257 -31.37 0.28 29.66
CA LEU A 257 -31.76 1.53 30.31
C LEU A 257 -32.77 2.34 29.48
N CYS A 258 -32.71 2.30 28.16
CA CYS A 258 -33.72 2.95 27.32
C CYS A 258 -35.15 2.49 27.64
N LEU A 259 -35.32 1.26 28.13
CA LEU A 259 -36.62 0.70 28.52
C LEU A 259 -36.98 0.99 29.99
N ILE A 260 -35.99 1.06 30.88
CA ILE A 260 -36.20 1.10 32.34
C ILE A 260 -36.02 2.51 32.93
N ASN A 261 -35.04 3.25 32.44
CA ASN A 261 -34.72 4.61 32.88
C ASN A 261 -34.07 5.42 31.73
N PRO A 262 -34.88 6.05 30.85
CA PRO A 262 -34.39 6.77 29.68
C PRO A 262 -33.44 7.93 30.01
N GLN A 263 -33.63 8.61 31.14
CA GLN A 263 -32.74 9.69 31.56
C GLN A 263 -31.34 9.16 31.87
N LYS A 264 -31.25 8.08 32.66
CA LYS A 264 -29.97 7.43 32.95
C LYS A 264 -29.32 6.86 31.68
N ALA A 265 -30.12 6.42 30.70
CA ALA A 265 -29.61 5.99 29.40
C ALA A 265 -28.94 7.15 28.65
N ALA A 266 -29.58 8.32 28.60
CA ALA A 266 -29.02 9.52 27.96
C ALA A 266 -27.71 9.95 28.62
N ASP A 267 -27.68 10.02 29.96
CA ASP A 267 -26.47 10.36 30.71
C ASP A 267 -25.33 9.35 30.45
N THR A 268 -25.67 8.05 30.36
CA THR A 268 -24.68 6.99 30.07
C THR A 268 -24.16 7.08 28.63
N VAL A 269 -24.99 7.47 27.66
CA VAL A 269 -24.56 7.71 26.27
C VAL A 269 -23.57 8.85 26.19
N GLU A 270 -23.79 9.95 26.91
CA GLU A 270 -22.88 11.09 26.96
C GLU A 270 -21.51 10.71 27.55
N LYS A 271 -21.52 9.99 28.69
CA LYS A 271 -20.31 9.46 29.30
C LYS A 271 -19.58 8.50 28.37
N PHE A 272 -20.30 7.64 27.68
CA PHE A 272 -19.70 6.70 26.72
C PHE A 272 -19.08 7.40 25.50
N GLY A 273 -19.73 8.46 24.99
CA GLY A 273 -19.16 9.30 23.94
C GLY A 273 -17.87 10.01 24.40
N THR A 274 -17.85 10.47 25.64
CA THR A 274 -16.65 11.08 26.27
C THR A 274 -15.51 10.06 26.39
N TYR A 275 -15.81 8.86 26.91
CA TYR A 275 -14.85 7.75 27.01
C TYR A 275 -14.22 7.40 25.66
N LEU A 276 -15.03 7.30 24.60
CA LEU A 276 -14.56 6.99 23.25
C LEU A 276 -13.63 8.07 22.71
N ARG A 277 -13.99 9.34 22.88
CA ARG A 277 -13.18 10.47 22.43
C ARG A 277 -11.83 10.49 23.14
N GLN A 278 -11.85 10.38 24.47
CA GLN A 278 -10.65 10.34 25.31
C GLN A 278 -9.72 9.16 24.95
N ASN A 279 -10.27 7.96 24.70
CA ASN A 279 -9.46 6.83 24.24
C ASN A 279 -8.83 7.10 22.87
N LEU A 280 -9.58 7.62 21.90
CA LEU A 280 -9.06 7.94 20.56
C LEU A 280 -7.97 9.02 20.60
N ASP A 281 -8.15 10.05 21.42
CA ASP A 281 -7.14 11.11 21.62
C ASP A 281 -5.86 10.54 22.25
N SER A 282 -6.00 9.56 23.14
CA SER A 282 -4.88 8.89 23.82
C SER A 282 -4.10 7.94 22.89
N LEU A 283 -4.69 7.42 21.80
CA LEU A 283 -4.01 6.51 20.85
C LEU A 283 -2.81 7.16 20.14
N ASN A 284 -2.75 8.49 20.09
CA ASN A 284 -1.68 9.25 19.44
C ASN A 284 -0.71 9.91 20.44
N GLN A 285 -0.88 9.67 21.75
CA GLN A 285 -0.08 10.31 22.79
C GLN A 285 0.85 9.27 23.46
N GLU A 286 2.12 9.30 23.06
CA GLU A 286 3.19 8.57 23.76
C GLU A 286 3.77 9.37 24.96
N ASP A 287 3.27 10.59 25.18
CA ASP A 287 3.79 11.55 26.16
C ASP A 287 3.14 11.44 27.55
N LEU A 288 3.75 12.10 28.53
CA LEU A 288 3.16 12.34 29.85
C LEU A 288 1.96 13.27 29.73
N ILE A 289 0.86 12.92 30.40
CA ILE A 289 -0.35 13.74 30.52
C ILE A 289 -0.53 14.22 31.97
N PRO A 290 -1.18 15.37 32.20
CA PRO A 290 -1.52 15.80 33.56
C PRO A 290 -2.34 14.74 34.29
N PHE A 291 -2.02 14.46 35.55
CA PHE A 291 -2.73 13.46 36.35
C PHE A 291 -4.23 13.75 36.45
N GLU A 292 -4.63 15.02 36.45
CA GLU A 292 -6.03 15.43 36.40
C GLU A 292 -6.77 14.85 35.18
N ARG A 293 -6.13 14.82 34.00
CA ARG A 293 -6.72 14.21 32.80
C ARG A 293 -6.84 12.69 32.92
N GLU A 294 -5.82 12.04 33.46
CA GLU A 294 -5.86 10.60 33.73
C GLU A 294 -6.98 10.22 34.72
N LEU A 295 -7.20 11.06 35.74
CA LEU A 295 -8.32 10.91 36.68
C LEU A 295 -9.67 11.11 36.00
N GLU A 296 -9.80 12.10 35.11
CA GLU A 296 -11.03 12.32 34.34
C GLU A 296 -11.38 11.08 33.50
N HIS A 297 -10.40 10.53 32.77
CA HIS A 297 -10.58 9.30 31.99
C HIS A 297 -11.03 8.14 32.87
N THR A 298 -10.39 7.99 34.04
CA THR A 298 -10.68 6.92 34.99
C THR A 298 -12.10 7.05 35.58
N ARG A 299 -12.55 8.27 35.91
CA ARG A 299 -13.90 8.56 36.42
C ARG A 299 -14.98 8.24 35.40
N VAL A 300 -14.77 8.65 34.15
CA VAL A 300 -15.73 8.37 33.06
C VAL A 300 -15.87 6.85 32.89
N TYR A 301 -14.77 6.10 32.92
CA TYR A 301 -14.81 4.65 32.86
C TYR A 301 -15.55 4.02 34.06
N SER A 302 -15.20 4.39 35.30
CA SER A 302 -15.82 3.84 36.50
C SER A 302 -17.31 4.14 36.57
N ASP A 303 -17.73 5.33 36.14
CA ASP A 303 -19.13 5.73 36.11
C ASP A 303 -19.97 4.84 35.20
N ILE A 304 -19.42 4.47 34.03
CA ILE A 304 -20.07 3.56 33.09
C ILE A 304 -20.17 2.15 33.69
N GLU A 305 -19.10 1.63 34.30
CA GLU A 305 -19.13 0.31 34.95
C GLU A 305 -20.06 0.29 36.17
N ASN A 306 -20.15 1.37 36.96
CA ASN A 306 -21.07 1.49 38.11
C ASN A 306 -22.54 1.43 37.69
N VAL A 307 -22.87 1.88 36.47
CA VAL A 307 -24.23 1.72 35.92
C VAL A 307 -24.57 0.24 35.74
N ARG A 308 -23.58 -0.59 35.39
CA ARG A 308 -23.72 -2.03 35.18
C ARG A 308 -23.62 -2.84 36.47
N PHE A 309 -22.73 -2.44 37.37
CA PHE A 309 -22.45 -3.11 38.64
C PHE A 309 -22.81 -2.21 39.81
N SER A 310 -24.10 -2.09 40.10
CA SER A 310 -24.62 -1.20 41.13
C SER A 310 -24.19 -1.54 42.57
N SER A 311 -23.54 -2.70 42.78
CA SER A 311 -23.01 -3.18 44.05
C SER A 311 -21.54 -2.82 44.27
N ILE A 312 -20.94 -2.07 43.33
CA ILE A 312 -19.55 -1.62 43.39
C ILE A 312 -19.56 -0.10 43.62
N SER A 313 -18.79 0.37 44.58
CA SER A 313 -18.48 1.78 44.75
C SER A 313 -17.04 2.08 44.30
N VAL A 314 -16.86 3.20 43.61
CA VAL A 314 -15.54 3.71 43.27
C VAL A 314 -15.41 5.09 43.90
N GLU A 315 -14.46 5.24 44.82
CA GLU A 315 -14.25 6.46 45.58
C GLU A 315 -12.91 7.08 45.21
N TYR A 316 -12.89 8.42 45.13
CA TYR A 316 -11.71 9.20 44.78
C TYR A 316 -11.38 10.16 45.92
N ASP A 317 -10.28 9.90 46.62
CA ASP A 317 -9.74 10.73 47.72
C ASP A 317 -8.46 11.41 47.26
N ILE A 318 -8.63 12.49 46.49
CA ILE A 318 -7.54 13.13 45.75
C ILE A 318 -7.11 14.41 46.45
N HIS A 319 -5.89 14.44 46.96
CA HIS A 319 -5.28 15.59 47.62
C HIS A 319 -4.12 16.21 46.84
N ASP A 320 -3.66 15.55 45.78
CA ASP A 320 -2.62 16.06 44.89
C ASP A 320 -2.94 15.71 43.43
N THR A 321 -2.70 16.67 42.55
CA THR A 321 -2.89 16.53 41.09
C THR A 321 -1.82 17.25 40.28
N ASP A 322 -0.86 17.92 40.92
CA ASP A 322 0.10 18.80 40.26
C ASP A 322 1.34 18.03 39.76
N PHE A 323 1.08 17.01 38.95
CA PHE A 323 2.12 16.18 38.34
C PHE A 323 1.59 15.51 37.06
N SER A 324 2.51 14.96 36.27
CA SER A 324 2.20 14.28 35.02
C SER A 324 2.53 12.80 35.09
N VAL A 325 1.71 11.98 34.46
CA VAL A 325 1.84 10.52 34.38
C VAL A 325 1.72 10.06 32.94
N PRO A 326 2.29 8.90 32.55
CA PRO A 326 2.01 8.33 31.24
C PRO A 326 0.51 8.09 31.09
N ALA A 327 -0.09 8.41 29.93
CA ALA A 327 -1.51 8.17 29.69
C ALA A 327 -1.88 6.68 29.90
N LEU A 328 -3.06 6.36 30.43
CA LEU A 328 -3.46 4.98 30.77
C LEU A 328 -2.57 4.35 31.88
N THR A 329 -2.32 5.10 32.95
CA THR A 329 -1.61 4.63 34.15
C THR A 329 -2.61 4.14 35.22
N VAL A 330 -3.57 4.99 35.58
CA VAL A 330 -4.55 4.70 36.64
C VAL A 330 -5.73 3.91 36.09
N GLN A 331 -6.20 4.27 34.89
CA GLN A 331 -7.40 3.67 34.30
C GLN A 331 -7.30 2.13 34.20
N PRO A 332 -6.22 1.51 33.69
CA PRO A 332 -6.13 0.05 33.59
C PRO A 332 -6.12 -0.66 34.95
N LEU A 333 -5.58 0.00 35.98
CA LEU A 333 -5.51 -0.55 37.33
C LEU A 333 -6.89 -0.54 38.00
N VAL A 334 -7.63 0.56 37.86
CA VAL A 334 -9.02 0.66 38.33
C VAL A 334 -9.93 -0.30 37.57
N GLU A 335 -9.73 -0.45 36.26
CA GLU A 335 -10.42 -1.47 35.48
C GLU A 335 -10.17 -2.88 36.04
N ASN A 336 -8.91 -3.22 36.29
CA ASN A 336 -8.55 -4.52 36.85
C ASN A 336 -9.19 -4.75 38.22
N ALA A 337 -9.17 -3.73 39.09
CA ALA A 337 -9.83 -3.77 40.39
C ALA A 337 -11.33 -4.06 40.27
N ILE A 338 -12.04 -3.36 39.37
CA ILE A 338 -13.48 -3.57 39.15
C ILE A 338 -13.75 -4.97 38.57
N ARG A 339 -13.10 -5.32 37.45
CA ARG A 339 -13.45 -6.52 36.67
C ARG A 339 -12.98 -7.82 37.32
N HIS A 340 -11.80 -7.80 37.93
CA HIS A 340 -11.16 -8.99 38.49
C HIS A 340 -11.20 -9.03 40.02
N GLY A 341 -11.12 -7.87 40.67
CA GLY A 341 -11.19 -7.75 42.13
C GLY A 341 -12.60 -7.91 42.65
N VAL A 342 -13.48 -6.94 42.34
CA VAL A 342 -14.74 -6.73 43.09
C VAL A 342 -16.02 -7.08 42.33
N ARG A 343 -15.96 -7.43 41.03
CA ARG A 343 -17.12 -7.70 40.16
C ARG A 343 -18.23 -8.59 40.76
N TYR A 344 -17.85 -9.58 41.58
CA TYR A 344 -18.80 -10.55 42.16
C TYR A 344 -19.10 -10.30 43.66
N LYS A 345 -18.61 -9.20 44.24
CA LYS A 345 -18.91 -8.81 45.62
C LYS A 345 -20.21 -7.99 45.68
N LYS A 346 -20.94 -8.17 46.78
CA LYS A 346 -22.15 -7.40 47.12
C LYS A 346 -21.84 -5.99 47.61
N ASP A 347 -20.70 -5.81 48.28
CA ASP A 347 -20.21 -4.53 48.79
C ASP A 347 -18.77 -4.35 48.29
N GLY A 348 -18.61 -4.35 46.97
CA GLY A 348 -17.31 -4.16 46.33
C GLY A 348 -16.91 -2.69 46.42
N TYR A 349 -15.67 -2.39 46.80
CA TYR A 349 -15.16 -1.02 46.74
C TYR A 349 -13.80 -0.96 46.06
N VAL A 350 -13.58 0.12 45.32
CA VAL A 350 -12.29 0.54 44.81
C VAL A 350 -12.04 1.97 45.27
N VAL A 351 -10.91 2.25 45.88
CA VAL A 351 -10.54 3.60 46.30
C VAL A 351 -9.27 4.03 45.57
N VAL A 352 -9.33 5.18 44.93
CA VAL A 352 -8.18 5.84 44.31
C VAL A 352 -7.82 7.05 45.16
N ARG A 353 -6.58 7.10 45.65
CA ARG A 353 -6.06 8.21 46.45
C ARG A 353 -4.83 8.80 45.81
N SER A 354 -4.61 10.10 46.01
CA SER A 354 -3.36 10.75 45.63
C SER A 354 -2.92 11.76 46.67
N TYR A 355 -1.64 11.74 47.02
CA TYR A 355 -1.03 12.60 48.03
C TYR A 355 0.37 13.02 47.60
N LEU A 356 0.77 14.23 47.96
CA LEU A 356 2.18 14.62 48.02
C LEU A 356 2.77 14.16 49.36
N ARG A 357 3.75 13.26 49.35
CA ARG A 357 4.42 12.73 50.55
C ARG A 357 5.92 12.90 50.45
N GLY A 358 6.46 13.90 51.15
CA GLY A 358 7.87 14.25 51.04
C GLY A 358 8.20 14.66 49.61
N ASP A 359 9.19 13.99 49.01
CA ASP A 359 9.66 14.24 47.65
C ASP A 359 8.97 13.36 46.60
N PHE A 360 7.79 12.81 46.90
CA PHE A 360 7.07 11.92 45.97
C PHE A 360 5.59 12.27 45.86
N HIS A 361 5.09 12.28 44.63
CA HIS A 361 3.67 12.16 44.33
C HIS A 361 3.30 10.67 44.45
N GLU A 362 2.42 10.34 45.39
CA GLU A 362 1.97 8.97 45.63
C GLU A 362 0.54 8.80 45.13
N ILE A 363 0.30 7.75 44.34
CA ILE A 363 -1.03 7.28 43.93
C ILE A 363 -1.26 5.91 44.56
N ILE A 364 -2.39 5.76 45.25
CA ILE A 364 -2.79 4.50 45.90
C ILE A 364 -4.10 4.04 45.28
N ILE A 365 -4.14 2.80 44.80
CA ILE A 365 -5.35 2.16 44.26
C ILE A 365 -5.60 0.90 45.08
N GLU A 366 -6.71 0.88 45.81
CA GLU A 366 -7.08 -0.20 46.72
C GLU A 366 -8.42 -0.81 46.32
N ASP A 367 -8.50 -2.13 46.35
CA ASP A 367 -9.75 -2.86 46.17
C ASP A 367 -9.94 -3.90 47.27
N ASN A 368 -11.19 -4.14 47.67
CA ASN A 368 -11.53 -5.19 48.62
C ASN A 368 -11.85 -6.53 47.95
N GLY A 369 -11.30 -6.79 46.77
CA GLY A 369 -11.66 -7.93 45.94
C GLY A 369 -11.16 -9.27 46.46
N LYS A 370 -11.06 -10.23 45.53
CA LYS A 370 -10.60 -11.58 45.83
C LYS A 370 -9.10 -11.69 46.15
N GLY A 371 -8.29 -10.68 45.80
CA GLY A 371 -6.82 -10.73 45.86
C GLY A 371 -6.21 -11.86 45.03
N PHE A 372 -4.89 -11.96 45.02
CA PHE A 372 -4.14 -13.05 44.38
C PHE A 372 -2.84 -13.34 45.14
N GLU A 373 -2.29 -14.54 44.96
CA GLU A 373 -0.95 -14.85 45.45
C GLU A 373 0.11 -14.37 44.46
N GLU A 374 1.24 -13.90 44.97
CA GLU A 374 2.37 -13.44 44.16
C GLU A 374 2.90 -14.55 43.22
N SER A 375 2.75 -15.83 43.59
CA SER A 375 3.11 -16.97 42.75
C SER A 375 2.24 -17.12 41.48
N ASP A 376 1.03 -16.54 41.47
CA ASP A 376 0.13 -16.50 40.32
C ASP A 376 0.45 -15.34 39.35
N MET A 377 1.36 -14.42 39.71
CA MET A 377 1.86 -13.36 38.83
C MET A 377 2.57 -13.90 37.57
N HIS A 378 2.98 -15.17 37.55
CA HIS A 378 3.65 -15.78 36.40
C HIS A 378 2.75 -16.69 35.54
N LYS A 379 1.48 -16.91 35.91
CA LYS A 379 0.63 -17.95 35.29
C LYS A 379 -0.58 -17.46 34.50
N THR A 380 -0.95 -16.17 34.53
CA THR A 380 -2.16 -15.67 33.85
C THR A 380 -1.90 -14.54 32.85
N ASP A 381 -1.89 -14.89 31.56
CA ASP A 381 -1.46 -14.09 30.40
C ASP A 381 -2.25 -12.79 30.08
N ARG A 382 -3.30 -12.41 30.80
CA ARG A 382 -4.14 -11.23 30.42
C ARG A 382 -4.34 -10.17 31.49
N ALA A 383 -4.45 -10.54 32.76
CA ALA A 383 -4.58 -9.55 33.85
C ALA A 383 -3.22 -8.86 34.13
N HIS A 384 -2.12 -9.56 33.86
CA HIS A 384 -0.77 -9.14 34.26
C HIS A 384 -0.08 -8.23 33.23
N ILE A 385 -0.54 -8.24 31.99
CA ILE A 385 -0.05 -7.34 30.94
C ILE A 385 -0.32 -5.89 31.32
N GLY A 386 -1.50 -5.58 31.87
CA GLY A 386 -1.87 -4.21 32.23
C GLY A 386 -0.96 -3.61 33.31
N VAL A 387 -0.73 -4.34 34.40
CA VAL A 387 0.08 -3.85 35.53
C VAL A 387 1.58 -3.83 35.19
N SER A 388 2.07 -4.84 34.46
CA SER A 388 3.47 -4.89 34.01
C SER A 388 3.79 -3.73 33.06
N ASN A 389 2.88 -3.41 32.14
CA ASN A 389 3.06 -2.29 31.21
C ASN A 389 3.07 -0.94 31.93
N VAL A 390 2.21 -0.77 32.96
CA VAL A 390 2.21 0.44 33.78
C VAL A 390 3.52 0.57 34.55
N ARG A 391 4.01 -0.49 35.19
CA ARG A 391 5.30 -0.49 35.89
C ARG A 391 6.45 -0.08 34.97
N GLU A 392 6.59 -0.74 33.82
CA GLU A 392 7.67 -0.46 32.87
C GLU A 392 7.64 1.01 32.39
N ARG A 393 6.46 1.57 32.14
CA ARG A 393 6.31 2.96 31.70
C ARG A 393 6.61 3.96 32.81
N ILE A 394 6.18 3.70 34.04
CA ILE A 394 6.48 4.54 35.19
C ILE A 394 7.98 4.56 35.49
N GLU A 395 8.64 3.41 35.44
CA GLU A 395 10.09 3.31 35.62
C GLU A 395 10.86 4.06 34.52
N LYS A 396 10.46 3.89 33.24
CA LYS A 396 11.16 4.50 32.10
C LYS A 396 10.91 6.00 31.91
N MET A 397 9.68 6.46 32.15
CA MET A 397 9.26 7.82 31.81
C MET A 397 9.25 8.78 33.00
N CYS A 398 9.14 8.26 34.22
CA CYS A 398 8.98 9.06 35.43
C CYS A 398 10.03 8.74 36.51
N GLU A 399 10.94 7.79 36.27
CA GLU A 399 11.87 7.27 37.29
C GLU A 399 11.16 6.86 38.59
N GLY A 400 9.90 6.43 38.47
CA GLY A 400 9.03 6.08 39.59
C GLY A 400 9.07 4.59 39.91
N THR A 401 8.35 4.20 40.96
CA THR A 401 8.22 2.81 41.42
C THR A 401 6.76 2.39 41.53
N VAL A 402 6.47 1.12 41.25
CA VAL A 402 5.13 0.54 41.40
C VAL A 402 5.18 -0.72 42.28
N ASP A 403 4.69 -0.57 43.52
CA ASP A 403 4.57 -1.64 44.51
C ASP A 403 3.16 -2.23 44.52
N ILE A 404 3.06 -3.54 44.75
CA ILE A 404 1.78 -4.26 44.80
C ILE A 404 1.75 -5.13 46.06
N ASP A 405 0.74 -4.95 46.90
CA ASP A 405 0.41 -5.85 48.01
C ASP A 405 -0.95 -6.49 47.74
N SER A 406 -0.99 -7.82 47.61
CA SER A 406 -2.24 -8.56 47.40
C SER A 406 -2.28 -9.79 48.28
N LYS A 407 -3.46 -10.05 48.86
CA LYS A 407 -3.70 -11.24 49.69
C LYS A 407 -5.04 -11.85 49.34
N LEU A 408 -5.07 -13.17 49.15
CA LEU A 408 -6.28 -13.94 48.90
C LEU A 408 -7.37 -13.60 49.93
N GLY A 409 -8.52 -13.16 49.43
CA GLY A 409 -9.71 -12.77 50.19
C GLY A 409 -9.66 -11.40 50.88
N GLN A 410 -8.51 -10.71 50.88
CA GLN A 410 -8.35 -9.41 51.55
C GLN A 410 -8.27 -8.23 50.57
N GLY A 411 -8.08 -8.50 49.26
CA GLY A 411 -8.04 -7.48 48.23
C GLY A 411 -6.62 -7.22 47.70
N THR A 412 -6.46 -6.07 47.04
CA THR A 412 -5.19 -5.62 46.44
C THR A 412 -4.98 -4.15 46.73
N SER A 413 -3.75 -3.75 47.04
CA SER A 413 -3.29 -2.37 47.12
C SER A 413 -2.13 -2.19 46.15
N ILE A 414 -2.24 -1.20 45.26
CA ILE A 414 -1.18 -0.82 44.32
C ILE A 414 -0.75 0.59 44.67
N ILE A 415 0.55 0.78 44.90
CA ILE A 415 1.14 2.07 45.27
C ILE A 415 2.13 2.48 44.19
N ILE A 416 1.85 3.60 43.53
CA ILE A 416 2.74 4.23 42.55
C ILE A 416 3.39 5.43 43.20
N ARG A 417 4.72 5.53 43.14
CA ARG A 417 5.47 6.70 43.62
C ARG A 417 6.22 7.32 42.46
N ILE A 418 6.00 8.60 42.24
CA ILE A 418 6.67 9.40 41.22
C ILE A 418 7.46 10.49 41.95
N PRO A 419 8.78 10.64 41.70
CA PRO A 419 9.57 11.71 42.26
C PRO A 419 8.92 13.07 41.95
N ALA A 420 8.69 13.87 42.99
CA ALA A 420 8.34 15.26 42.82
C ALA A 420 9.58 15.96 42.26
N SER A 421 9.50 16.35 40.98
CA SER A 421 10.56 17.16 40.38
C SER A 421 10.81 18.35 41.29
N THR A 422 12.02 18.45 41.85
CA THR A 422 12.47 19.69 42.48
C THR A 422 12.41 20.71 41.36
N LYS A 423 11.50 21.69 41.45
CA LYS A 423 11.58 22.89 40.63
C LYS A 423 13.03 23.36 40.69
N SER A 424 13.76 23.19 39.60
CA SER A 424 15.07 23.80 39.44
C SER A 424 14.82 25.30 39.51
N GLU A 425 15.26 25.91 40.61
CA GLU A 425 15.56 27.34 40.70
C GLU A 425 16.63 27.64 39.62
N ASP A 426 16.19 27.87 38.38
CA ASP A 426 17.04 28.36 37.27
C ASP A 426 16.20 29.28 36.36
N ASP A 427 15.45 30.19 36.98
CA ASP A 427 14.92 31.41 36.34
C ASP A 427 15.26 32.61 37.24
N GLU A 428 16.52 33.07 37.19
CA GLU A 428 16.93 34.45 37.50
C GLU A 428 17.84 35.01 36.38
#